data_AF-A0A955XKR3-F1
#
_entry.id   AF-A0A955XKR3-F1
#
_cell.length_a   1.000
_cell.length_b   1.000
_cell.length_c   1.000
_cell.angle_alpha   90.00
_cell.angle_beta   90.00
_cell.angle_gamma   90.00
#
_symmetry.space_group_name_H-M   'P 1'
#
loop_
_entity.id
_entity.type
_entity.pdbx_description
1 polymer ?
#
loop_
_entity_poly.entity_id
_entity_poly.type
_entity_poly.pdbx_seq_one_letter_code
_entity_poly.pdbx_strand_id
1 'polypeptide(L)'
;MHATAQAAVGAGARTGSPCPGAGACRPWTAEELLWLRVVKSPDDRLRPCDWAFLDERLGRPRAEVRRMFVDLGLVRCGRRHRVDEGFFDAWTPPMAWVLGLLLSDGHFAKGAPTIQFSSTDLDLVERVRACLGATHPVRACVGGTGHLGDKPVHILAINRKRLRRGVDALLPARLKADRRELPTVPDRLLRHLARGYFEGDGSIFFDGRRGNLHVQVSGATPFIEDLRRHLEAAGLDVPPGLY
;
A
#
# COMPACT_ATOMS: atom_id res chain seq x y z
N MET A 1 -46.88 -30.06 -21.79
CA MET A 1 -47.45 -28.87 -21.12
C MET A 1 -47.43 -29.12 -19.62
N HIS A 2 -47.11 -28.07 -18.84
CA HIS A 2 -46.83 -28.04 -17.37
C HIS A 2 -45.39 -28.44 -16.99
N ALA A 3 -44.51 -27.47 -16.70
CA ALA A 3 -44.30 -26.73 -15.43
C ALA A 3 -43.48 -27.60 -14.43
N THR A 4 -42.47 -27.18 -13.66
CA THR A 4 -42.03 -25.86 -13.18
C THR A 4 -40.66 -25.99 -12.49
N ALA A 5 -39.96 -24.86 -12.33
CA ALA A 5 -39.22 -24.42 -11.14
C ALA A 5 -37.75 -24.83 -10.86
N GLN A 6 -37.11 -23.84 -10.25
CA GLN A 6 -35.69 -23.56 -10.02
C GLN A 6 -35.15 -24.08 -8.67
N ALA A 7 -33.81 -24.12 -8.63
CA ALA A 7 -32.90 -23.71 -7.53
C ALA A 7 -32.78 -24.55 -6.24
N ALA A 8 -31.52 -24.90 -5.92
CA ALA A 8 -30.90 -24.58 -4.62
C ALA A 8 -29.36 -24.72 -4.70
N VAL A 9 -28.64 -23.59 -4.67
CA VAL A 9 -27.19 -23.54 -4.42
C VAL A 9 -27.01 -23.41 -2.91
N GLY A 10 -26.49 -24.46 -2.27
CA GLY A 10 -26.15 -24.46 -0.86
C GLY A 10 -24.92 -23.58 -0.59
N ALA A 11 -25.12 -22.47 0.12
CA ALA A 11 -24.02 -21.68 0.68
C ALA A 11 -23.69 -22.21 2.08
N GLY A 12 -22.58 -22.96 2.18
CA GLY A 12 -22.04 -23.43 3.45
C GLY A 12 -21.64 -22.27 4.36
N ALA A 13 -22.21 -22.26 5.56
CA ALA A 13 -21.84 -21.35 6.64
C ALA A 13 -20.41 -21.67 7.11
N ARG A 14 -19.49 -20.71 6.98
CA ARG A 14 -18.14 -20.80 7.56
C ARG A 14 -18.16 -20.17 8.95
N THR A 15 -18.00 -20.99 9.97
CA THR A 15 -17.78 -20.60 11.37
C THR A 15 -16.41 -19.95 11.52
N GLY A 16 -16.37 -18.63 11.67
CA GLY A 16 -15.16 -17.88 12.03
C GLY A 16 -15.11 -17.66 13.54
N SER A 17 -13.94 -17.94 14.14
CA SER A 17 -13.67 -17.83 15.58
C SER A 17 -13.95 -16.44 16.16
N PRO A 18 -14.45 -16.29 17.41
CA PRO A 18 -14.70 -14.99 18.01
C PRO A 18 -13.39 -14.31 18.46
N CYS A 19 -13.28 -13.00 18.22
CA CYS A 19 -12.25 -12.16 18.83
C CYS A 19 -12.48 -11.99 20.34
N PRO A 20 -11.41 -11.89 21.15
CA PRO A 20 -11.53 -11.69 22.59
C PRO A 20 -11.97 -10.24 22.88
N GLY A 21 -13.07 -10.08 23.61
CA GLY A 21 -13.67 -8.79 23.96
C GLY A 21 -15.20 -8.72 23.83
N ALA A 22 -15.88 -9.83 23.55
CA ALA A 22 -17.33 -9.87 23.46
C ALA A 22 -17.98 -9.87 24.85
N GLY A 23 -18.41 -8.69 25.32
CA GLY A 23 -19.58 -8.63 26.19
C GLY A 23 -20.74 -9.33 25.45
N ALA A 24 -21.50 -10.17 26.14
CA ALA A 24 -22.55 -11.00 25.55
C ALA A 24 -23.48 -10.14 24.67
N CYS A 25 -23.39 -10.29 23.35
CA CYS A 25 -24.24 -9.55 22.42
C CYS A 25 -25.65 -10.12 22.52
N ARG A 26 -26.61 -9.30 22.97
CA ARG A 26 -28.04 -9.67 22.95
C ARG A 26 -28.47 -9.94 21.50
N PRO A 27 -29.29 -10.96 21.23
CA PRO A 27 -29.73 -11.26 19.86
C PRO A 27 -30.46 -10.07 19.23
N TRP A 28 -30.40 -9.98 17.90
CA TRP A 28 -31.04 -8.91 17.13
C TRP A 28 -32.56 -9.15 17.02
N THR A 29 -33.36 -8.13 17.27
CA THR A 29 -34.82 -8.23 17.12
C THR A 29 -35.24 -8.00 15.67
N ALA A 30 -36.41 -8.51 15.28
CA ALA A 30 -36.95 -8.29 13.94
C ALA A 30 -37.15 -6.79 13.63
N GLU A 31 -37.54 -5.99 14.64
CA GLU A 31 -37.70 -4.55 14.51
C GLU A 31 -36.34 -3.86 14.23
N GLU A 32 -35.29 -4.22 14.98
CA GLU A 32 -33.94 -3.67 14.78
C GLU A 32 -33.43 -3.97 13.36
N LEU A 33 -33.62 -5.20 12.88
CA LEU A 33 -33.21 -5.60 11.52
C LEU A 33 -33.99 -4.86 10.44
N LEU A 34 -35.29 -4.61 10.64
CA LEU A 34 -36.12 -3.83 9.72
C LEU A 34 -35.63 -2.38 9.66
N TRP A 35 -35.35 -1.76 10.80
CA TRP A 35 -34.81 -0.40 10.86
C TRP A 35 -33.47 -0.26 10.13
N LEU A 36 -32.54 -1.21 10.31
CA LEU A 36 -31.26 -1.16 9.61
C LEU A 36 -31.45 -1.13 8.09
N ARG A 37 -32.40 -1.89 7.56
CA ARG A 37 -32.73 -1.93 6.12
C ARG A 37 -33.36 -0.63 5.63
N VAL A 38 -34.17 0.03 6.46
CA VAL A 38 -34.78 1.34 6.16
C VAL A 38 -33.74 2.46 6.16
N VAL A 39 -32.84 2.47 7.15
CA VAL A 39 -31.83 3.53 7.32
C VAL A 39 -30.70 3.41 6.28
N LYS A 40 -30.43 2.20 5.79
CA LYS A 40 -29.34 1.92 4.85
C LYS A 40 -29.87 1.20 3.60
N SER A 41 -30.46 1.96 2.67
CA SER A 41 -30.85 1.39 1.37
C SER A 41 -29.61 0.92 0.59
N PRO A 42 -29.62 -0.27 -0.06
CA PRO A 42 -28.49 -0.81 -0.82
C PRO A 42 -27.92 0.10 -1.91
N ASP A 43 -28.77 0.97 -2.47
CA ASP A 43 -28.39 1.92 -3.53
C ASP A 43 -27.79 3.22 -2.99
N ASP A 44 -27.91 3.47 -1.69
CA ASP A 44 -27.56 4.75 -1.10
C ASP A 44 -26.14 4.74 -0.53
N ARG A 45 -25.17 4.75 -1.45
CA ARG A 45 -23.74 4.82 -1.11
C ARG A 45 -23.33 6.19 -0.54
N LEU A 46 -24.21 7.18 -0.58
CA LEU A 46 -23.90 8.58 -0.31
C LEU A 46 -24.56 9.15 0.94
N ARG A 47 -25.63 8.54 1.51
CA ARG A 47 -26.15 9.02 2.79
C ARG A 47 -25.21 8.68 3.96
N PRO A 48 -24.66 9.69 4.68
CA PRO A 48 -24.00 9.47 5.95
C PRO A 48 -25.01 8.81 6.90
N CYS A 49 -24.61 7.73 7.57
CA CYS A 49 -25.42 7.22 8.67
C CYS A 49 -25.42 8.26 9.78
N ASP A 50 -26.61 8.68 10.22
CA ASP A 50 -26.75 9.40 11.48
C ASP A 50 -26.49 8.40 12.63
N TRP A 51 -25.26 8.41 13.13
CA TRP A 51 -24.87 7.54 14.23
C TRP A 51 -25.50 7.96 15.55
N ALA A 52 -25.84 9.25 15.74
CA ALA A 52 -26.50 9.71 16.97
C ALA A 52 -27.90 9.10 17.07
N PHE A 53 -28.65 9.13 15.96
CA PHE A 53 -29.96 8.49 15.87
C PHE A 53 -29.89 6.97 16.08
N LEU A 54 -28.93 6.28 15.46
CA LEU A 54 -28.77 4.82 15.62
C LEU A 54 -28.33 4.43 17.03
N ASP A 55 -27.46 5.23 17.65
CA ASP A 55 -27.00 5.00 19.03
C ASP A 55 -28.19 5.18 20.01
N GLU A 56 -29.03 6.21 19.84
CA GLU A 56 -30.25 6.44 20.62
C GLU A 56 -31.28 5.32 20.43
N ARG A 57 -31.49 4.87 19.19
CA ARG A 57 -32.56 3.91 18.86
C ARG A 57 -32.20 2.46 19.14
N LEU A 58 -30.96 2.05 18.88
CA LEU A 58 -30.53 0.66 19.01
C LEU A 58 -29.83 0.37 20.35
N GLY A 59 -29.21 1.39 20.97
CA GLY A 59 -28.41 1.21 22.18
C GLY A 59 -27.31 0.16 22.04
N ARG A 60 -26.84 -0.10 20.81
CA ARG A 60 -25.83 -1.12 20.49
C ARG A 60 -24.50 -0.46 20.13
N PRO A 61 -23.36 -1.09 20.46
CA PRO A 61 -22.06 -0.59 20.04
C PRO A 61 -21.98 -0.44 18.52
N ARG A 62 -21.41 0.68 18.05
CA ARG A 62 -21.24 0.96 16.61
C ARG A 62 -20.55 -0.17 15.83
N ALA A 63 -19.61 -0.87 16.46
CA ALA A 63 -18.93 -2.02 15.85
C ALA A 63 -19.90 -3.17 15.53
N GLU A 64 -20.87 -3.42 16.40
CA GLU A 64 -21.91 -4.43 16.23
C GLU A 64 -22.89 -4.04 15.13
N VAL A 65 -23.34 -2.79 15.12
CA VAL A 65 -24.22 -2.24 14.07
C VAL A 65 -23.54 -2.29 12.69
N ARG A 66 -22.26 -1.90 12.62
CA ARG A 66 -21.46 -2.02 11.39
C ARG A 66 -21.33 -3.46 10.92
N ARG A 67 -21.15 -4.39 11.84
CA ARG A 67 -21.08 -5.81 11.50
C ARG A 67 -22.40 -6.30 10.92
N MET A 68 -23.51 -5.94 11.55
CA MET A 68 -24.84 -6.30 11.07
C MET A 68 -25.19 -5.66 9.71
N PHE A 69 -24.75 -4.43 9.44
CA PHE A 69 -24.87 -3.84 8.09
C PHE A 69 -24.17 -4.69 7.02
N VAL A 70 -23.02 -5.29 7.35
CA VAL A 70 -22.30 -6.20 6.43
C VAL A 70 -23.04 -7.52 6.30
N ASP A 71 -23.48 -8.11 7.41
CA ASP A 71 -24.16 -9.40 7.43
C ASP A 71 -25.52 -9.35 6.71
N LEU A 72 -26.23 -8.21 6.78
CA LEU A 72 -27.45 -7.94 6.02
C LEU A 72 -27.19 -7.51 4.56
N GLY A 73 -25.92 -7.36 4.15
CA GLY A 73 -25.54 -6.92 2.80
C GLY A 73 -25.85 -5.45 2.49
N LEU A 74 -26.22 -4.66 3.49
CA LEU A 74 -26.57 -3.23 3.37
C LEU A 74 -25.34 -2.34 3.16
N VAL A 75 -24.17 -2.83 3.61
CA VAL A 75 -22.88 -2.24 3.29
C VAL A 75 -22.00 -3.35 2.73
N ARG A 76 -21.46 -3.15 1.52
CA ARG A 76 -20.37 -4.00 1.06
C ARG A 76 -19.15 -3.70 1.91
N CYS A 77 -18.67 -4.70 2.66
CA CYS A 77 -17.27 -4.70 3.08
C CYS A 77 -16.46 -4.44 1.80
N GLY A 78 -15.68 -3.35 1.76
CA GLY A 78 -14.92 -2.98 0.57
C GLY A 78 -14.18 -4.21 0.01
N ARG A 79 -14.08 -4.32 -1.32
CA ARG A 79 -13.40 -5.46 -1.96
C ARG A 79 -12.07 -5.69 -1.24
N ARG A 80 -11.87 -6.88 -0.67
CA ARG A 80 -10.59 -7.22 -0.05
C ARG A 80 -9.55 -7.27 -1.16
N HIS A 81 -8.73 -6.23 -1.23
CA HIS A 81 -7.59 -6.21 -2.13
C HIS A 81 -6.61 -7.31 -1.73
N ARG A 82 -6.07 -8.02 -2.71
CA ARG A 82 -5.02 -9.01 -2.52
C ARG A 82 -3.67 -8.34 -2.63
N VAL A 83 -2.66 -8.94 -2.02
CA VAL A 83 -1.24 -8.57 -2.09
C VAL A 83 -0.46 -9.76 -1.54
N ASP A 84 0.75 -9.99 -2.05
CA ASP A 84 1.67 -10.93 -1.44
C ASP A 84 2.21 -10.34 -0.12
N GLU A 85 1.62 -10.74 1.01
CA GLU A 85 2.03 -10.26 2.33
C GLU A 85 3.41 -10.78 2.77
N GLY A 86 3.95 -11.80 2.09
CA GLY A 86 5.28 -12.37 2.34
C GLY A 86 6.35 -11.89 1.35
N PHE A 87 6.07 -10.88 0.53
CA PHE A 87 6.97 -10.40 -0.52
C PHE A 87 8.38 -10.02 -0.01
N PHE A 88 8.49 -9.57 1.25
CA PHE A 88 9.75 -9.17 1.88
C PHE A 88 10.39 -10.27 2.75
N ASP A 89 9.85 -11.50 2.73
CA ASP A 89 10.37 -12.61 3.55
C ASP A 89 11.64 -13.22 2.94
N ALA A 90 11.86 -13.06 1.63
CA ALA A 90 13.01 -13.60 0.93
C ALA A 90 13.58 -12.63 -0.11
N TRP A 91 14.91 -12.62 -0.19
CA TRP A 91 15.67 -11.83 -1.15
C TRP A 91 15.52 -12.39 -2.58
N THR A 92 14.83 -11.63 -3.43
CA THR A 92 14.66 -11.89 -4.87
C THR A 92 14.99 -10.63 -5.67
N PRO A 93 15.29 -10.72 -6.98
CA PRO A 93 15.51 -9.54 -7.80
C PRO A 93 14.36 -8.51 -7.78
N PRO A 94 13.08 -8.91 -7.91
CA PRO A 94 11.96 -7.97 -7.79
C PRO A 94 11.85 -7.34 -6.39
N MET A 95 12.10 -8.12 -5.34
CA MET A 95 12.08 -7.62 -3.96
C MET A 95 13.14 -6.56 -3.73
N ALA A 96 14.38 -6.80 -4.18
CA ALA A 96 15.47 -5.84 -4.06
C ALA A 96 15.19 -4.54 -4.85
N TRP A 97 14.66 -4.66 -6.06
CA TRP A 97 14.25 -3.51 -6.87
C TRP A 97 13.14 -2.68 -6.21
N VAL A 98 12.07 -3.33 -5.72
CA VAL A 98 11.00 -2.64 -4.99
C VAL A 98 11.54 -2.00 -3.70
N LEU A 99 12.44 -2.65 -2.97
CA LEU A 99 13.03 -2.09 -1.76
C LEU A 99 13.86 -0.83 -2.06
N GLY A 100 14.59 -0.82 -3.18
CA GLY A 100 15.31 0.37 -3.67
C GLY A 100 14.39 1.55 -3.96
N LEU A 101 13.28 1.30 -4.67
CA LEU A 101 12.25 2.33 -4.94
C LEU A 101 11.58 2.83 -3.65
N LEU A 102 11.35 1.95 -2.68
CA LEU A 102 10.81 2.35 -1.38
C LEU A 102 11.82 3.16 -0.55
N LEU A 103 13.11 3.02 -0.82
CA LEU A 103 14.16 3.80 -0.17
C LEU A 103 14.28 5.20 -0.80
N SER A 104 14.00 5.35 -2.09
CA SER A 104 14.00 6.64 -2.82
C SER A 104 12.68 7.42 -2.75
N ASP A 105 11.52 6.78 -2.90
CA ASP A 105 10.22 7.48 -2.96
C ASP A 105 9.15 6.83 -2.06
N GLY A 106 9.54 5.89 -1.22
CA GLY A 106 8.63 5.25 -0.28
C GLY A 106 8.17 6.21 0.81
N HIS A 107 6.86 6.27 1.02
CA HIS A 107 6.26 6.97 2.14
C HIS A 107 5.73 6.00 3.19
N PHE A 108 6.19 6.18 4.44
CA PHE A 108 5.82 5.35 5.58
C PHE A 108 5.15 6.18 6.66
N ALA A 109 3.82 6.18 6.68
CA ALA A 109 3.06 6.87 7.72
C ALA A 109 3.40 6.30 9.12
N LYS A 110 3.61 7.21 10.10
CA LYS A 110 3.83 6.86 11.50
C LYS A 110 2.54 6.23 12.09
N GLY A 111 2.68 5.12 12.80
CA GLY A 111 1.56 4.45 13.48
C GLY A 111 0.56 3.71 12.56
N ALA A 112 0.73 3.78 11.22
CA ALA A 112 -0.10 3.05 10.28
C ALA A 112 0.69 1.92 9.61
N PRO A 113 0.13 0.69 9.48
CA PRO A 113 0.76 -0.40 8.77
C PRO A 113 0.64 -0.24 7.24
N THR A 114 0.89 0.96 6.76
CA THR A 114 0.78 1.36 5.36
C THR A 114 2.17 1.47 4.75
N ILE A 115 2.32 0.92 3.55
CA ILE A 115 3.39 1.22 2.62
C ILE A 115 2.75 2.02 1.49
N GLN A 116 3.31 3.18 1.19
CA GLN A 116 2.87 4.01 0.09
C GLN A 116 4.05 4.26 -0.85
N PHE A 117 3.78 4.12 -2.14
CA PHE A 117 4.69 4.49 -3.21
C PHE A 117 3.95 5.47 -4.12
N SER A 118 4.63 6.53 -4.53
CA SER A 118 4.07 7.56 -5.41
C SER A 118 5.06 7.96 -6.48
N SER A 119 4.58 8.12 -7.71
CA SER A 119 5.37 8.62 -8.82
C SER A 119 4.48 9.36 -9.83
N THR A 120 5.06 10.24 -10.62
CA THR A 120 4.40 10.83 -11.79
C THR A 120 4.36 9.85 -12.98
N ASP A 121 5.15 8.78 -12.94
CA ASP A 121 5.13 7.69 -13.91
C ASP A 121 4.16 6.57 -13.48
N LEU A 122 3.02 6.45 -14.17
CA LEU A 122 2.03 5.41 -13.92
C LEU A 122 2.59 4.01 -14.14
N ASP A 123 3.42 3.81 -15.16
CA ASP A 123 3.96 2.49 -15.51
C ASP A 123 4.91 1.99 -14.43
N LEU A 124 5.67 2.89 -13.80
CA LEU A 124 6.49 2.55 -12.63
C LEU A 124 5.62 2.08 -11.46
N VAL A 125 4.53 2.79 -11.15
CA VAL A 125 3.62 2.43 -10.05
C VAL A 125 2.91 1.09 -10.32
N GLU A 126 2.47 0.84 -11.56
CA GLU A 126 1.85 -0.41 -11.95
C GLU A 126 2.84 -1.58 -11.95
N ARG A 127 4.11 -1.37 -12.32
CA ARG A 127 5.18 -2.38 -12.16
C ARG A 127 5.38 -2.77 -10.70
N VAL A 128 5.46 -1.79 -9.79
CA VAL A 128 5.55 -2.06 -8.34
C VAL A 128 4.32 -2.84 -7.86
N ARG A 129 3.13 -2.42 -8.28
CA ARG A 129 1.86 -3.09 -7.95
C ARG A 129 1.86 -4.55 -8.42
N ALA A 130 2.33 -4.80 -9.64
CA ALA A 130 2.44 -6.15 -10.21
C ALA A 130 3.44 -7.01 -9.44
N CYS A 131 4.63 -6.48 -9.11
CA CYS A 131 5.62 -7.19 -8.30
C CYS A 131 5.06 -7.62 -6.93
N LEU A 132 4.29 -6.74 -6.29
CA LEU A 132 3.65 -7.03 -4.99
C LEU A 132 2.43 -7.98 -5.11
N GLY A 133 2.02 -8.38 -6.33
CA GLY A 133 0.79 -9.15 -6.54
C GLY A 133 -0.45 -8.41 -6.05
N ALA A 134 -0.43 -7.07 -6.07
CA ALA A 134 -1.42 -6.23 -5.42
C ALA A 134 -2.61 -5.91 -6.33
N THR A 135 -3.84 -6.04 -5.80
CA THR A 135 -5.06 -5.59 -6.50
C THR A 135 -5.60 -4.27 -5.95
N HIS A 136 -4.77 -3.54 -5.21
CA HIS A 136 -5.09 -2.21 -4.69
C HIS A 136 -5.21 -1.22 -5.85
N PRO A 137 -6.17 -0.29 -5.81
CA PRO A 137 -6.30 0.73 -6.84
C PRO A 137 -5.12 1.70 -6.76
N VAL A 138 -4.55 2.04 -7.91
CA VAL A 138 -3.66 3.18 -8.05
C VAL A 138 -4.52 4.43 -8.15
N ARG A 139 -4.30 5.40 -7.26
CA ARG A 139 -5.05 6.67 -7.25
C ARG A 139 -4.25 7.72 -8.00
N ALA A 140 -4.90 8.49 -8.87
CA ALA A 140 -4.30 9.70 -9.43
C ALA A 140 -4.73 10.90 -8.58
N CYS A 141 -3.75 11.65 -8.10
CA CYS A 141 -3.96 12.92 -7.40
C CYS A 141 -3.43 14.04 -8.29
N VAL A 142 -4.29 15.00 -8.64
CA VAL A 142 -3.88 16.24 -9.29
C VAL A 142 -3.78 17.29 -8.18
N GLY A 143 -2.60 17.87 -7.99
CA GLY A 143 -2.39 18.90 -6.99
C GLY A 143 -3.05 20.19 -7.42
N GLY A 144 -4.17 20.56 -6.78
CA GLY A 144 -4.54 21.98 -6.71
C GLY A 144 -3.51 22.68 -5.82
N THR A 145 -2.75 23.62 -6.39
CA THR A 145 -1.72 24.46 -5.74
C THR A 145 -0.42 23.76 -5.31
N GLY A 146 0.56 23.69 -6.22
CA GLY A 146 1.94 23.27 -5.92
C GLY A 146 2.85 23.24 -7.15
N HIS A 147 4.17 23.24 -6.94
CA HIS A 147 5.23 23.27 -7.98
C HIS A 147 5.22 22.10 -9.00
N LEU A 148 4.26 21.18 -8.91
CA LEU A 148 4.13 20.01 -9.79
C LEU A 148 3.20 20.25 -11.00
N GLY A 149 2.52 21.41 -11.06
CA GLY A 149 1.61 21.75 -12.16
C GLY A 149 0.47 20.75 -12.34
N ASP A 150 -0.09 20.68 -13.56
CA ASP A 150 -1.24 19.82 -13.90
C ASP A 150 -0.90 18.32 -14.00
N LYS A 151 0.34 17.91 -13.71
CA LYS A 151 0.75 16.50 -13.87
C LYS A 151 0.19 15.66 -12.72
N PRO A 152 -0.56 14.57 -13.01
CA PRO A 152 -1.07 13.69 -11.98
C PRO A 152 0.06 12.94 -11.29
N VAL A 153 0.00 12.85 -9.96
CA VAL A 153 0.82 11.92 -9.16
C VAL A 153 0.02 10.66 -8.92
N HIS A 154 0.58 9.51 -9.28
CA HIS A 154 -0.02 8.20 -9.10
C HIS A 154 0.45 7.61 -7.77
N ILE A 155 -0.50 7.18 -6.93
CA ILE A 155 -0.25 6.72 -5.57
C ILE A 155 -0.79 5.29 -5.39
N LEU A 156 0.10 4.38 -5.03
CA LEU A 156 -0.20 3.04 -4.55
C LEU A 156 -0.04 3.00 -3.04
N ALA A 157 -1.15 2.79 -2.31
CA ALA A 157 -1.15 2.68 -0.86
C ALA A 157 -1.70 1.31 -0.42
N ILE A 158 -0.88 0.55 0.30
CA ILE A 158 -1.19 -0.81 0.76
C ILE A 158 -1.12 -0.85 2.29
N ASN A 159 -2.24 -1.19 2.92
CA ASN A 159 -2.33 -1.32 4.37
C ASN A 159 -2.32 -2.79 4.78
N ARG A 160 -1.15 -3.33 5.11
CA ARG A 160 -0.96 -4.71 5.59
C ARG A 160 0.14 -4.78 6.64
N LYS A 161 -0.23 -5.28 7.82
CA LYS A 161 0.70 -5.38 8.98
C LYS A 161 1.90 -6.27 8.69
N ARG A 162 1.69 -7.45 8.08
CA ARG A 162 2.79 -8.38 7.77
C ARG A 162 3.75 -7.78 6.75
N LEU A 163 3.22 -7.27 5.65
CA LEU A 163 4.02 -6.59 4.62
C LEU A 163 4.84 -5.43 5.19
N ARG A 164 4.22 -4.58 6.01
CA ARG A 164 4.90 -3.46 6.68
C ARG A 164 6.04 -3.93 7.60
N ARG A 165 5.81 -4.99 8.39
CA ARG A 165 6.84 -5.57 9.26
C ARG A 165 8.03 -6.10 8.45
N GLY A 166 7.79 -6.73 7.30
CA GLY A 166 8.86 -7.17 6.41
C GLY A 166 9.75 -6.00 5.96
N VAL A 167 9.14 -4.88 5.56
CA VAL A 167 9.91 -3.67 5.23
C VAL A 167 10.61 -3.08 6.45
N ASP A 168 9.96 -3.02 7.61
CA ASP A 168 10.59 -2.50 8.84
C ASP A 168 11.80 -3.36 9.28
N ALA A 169 11.79 -4.67 9.00
CA ALA A 169 12.91 -5.57 9.28
C ALA A 169 14.11 -5.33 8.36
N LEU A 170 13.86 -4.99 7.09
CA LEU A 170 14.90 -4.72 6.09
C LEU A 170 15.39 -3.26 6.12
N LEU A 171 14.50 -2.33 6.47
CA LEU A 171 14.75 -0.90 6.54
C LEU A 171 14.36 -0.39 7.93
N PRO A 172 15.25 -0.43 8.93
CA PRO A 172 14.99 0.17 10.23
C PRO A 172 14.61 1.65 10.11
N ALA A 173 13.88 2.17 11.10
CA ALA A 173 13.34 3.54 11.07
C ALA A 173 14.39 4.65 10.80
N ARG A 174 15.65 4.44 11.18
CA ARG A 174 16.77 5.35 10.88
C ARG A 174 17.09 5.42 9.38
N LEU A 175 16.99 4.30 8.66
CA LEU A 175 17.18 4.25 7.21
C LEU A 175 15.99 4.88 6.47
N LYS A 176 14.78 4.74 7.02
CA LYS A 176 13.56 5.31 6.43
C LYS A 176 13.48 6.84 6.53
N ALA A 177 13.95 7.40 7.64
CA ALA A 177 13.81 8.82 7.92
C ALA A 177 14.89 9.65 7.21
N ASP A 178 16.15 9.21 7.25
CA ASP A 178 17.28 10.01 6.80
C ASP A 178 18.12 9.35 5.70
N ARG A 179 17.72 8.16 5.19
CA ARG A 179 18.45 7.41 4.14
C ARG A 179 19.95 7.34 4.40
N ARG A 180 20.36 7.19 5.67
CA ARG A 180 21.77 7.37 6.05
C ARG A 180 22.68 6.22 5.66
N GLU A 181 22.16 4.99 5.58
CA GLU A 181 22.97 3.80 5.34
C GLU A 181 22.24 2.84 4.37
N LEU A 182 23.00 2.05 3.62
CA LEU A 182 22.44 0.97 2.81
C LEU A 182 21.97 -0.17 3.71
N PRO A 183 20.81 -0.80 3.41
CA PRO A 183 20.44 -2.03 4.11
C PRO A 183 21.42 -3.16 3.78
N THR A 184 21.57 -4.12 4.69
CA THR A 184 22.34 -5.33 4.43
C THR A 184 21.67 -6.15 3.33
N VAL A 185 22.25 -6.14 2.13
CA VAL A 185 21.72 -6.79 0.93
C VAL A 185 22.73 -7.83 0.44
N PRO A 186 22.30 -9.02 -0.01
CA PRO A 186 23.21 -9.96 -0.66
C PRO A 186 23.87 -9.34 -1.90
N ASP A 187 25.19 -9.45 -2.04
CA ASP A 187 25.98 -8.82 -3.12
C ASP A 187 25.37 -9.03 -4.51
N ARG A 188 24.91 -10.26 -4.79
CA ARG A 188 24.27 -10.65 -6.05
C ARG A 188 22.94 -9.93 -6.33
N LEU A 189 22.36 -9.22 -5.38
CA LEU A 189 21.10 -8.49 -5.52
C LEU A 189 21.27 -6.98 -5.36
N LEU A 190 22.44 -6.52 -4.93
CA LEU A 190 22.69 -5.09 -4.74
C LEU A 190 22.44 -4.28 -6.01
N ARG A 191 22.82 -4.81 -7.19
CA ARG A 191 22.53 -4.16 -8.49
C ARG A 191 21.03 -3.91 -8.72
N HIS A 192 20.15 -4.77 -8.20
CA HIS A 192 18.69 -4.62 -8.35
C HIS A 192 18.17 -3.56 -7.39
N LEU A 193 18.70 -3.51 -6.17
CA LEU A 193 18.41 -2.43 -5.23
C LEU A 193 18.89 -1.07 -5.76
N ALA A 194 20.13 -0.99 -6.23
CA ALA A 194 20.70 0.22 -6.82
C ALA A 194 19.88 0.69 -8.03
N ARG A 195 19.46 -0.22 -8.91
CA ARG A 195 18.54 0.08 -10.01
C ARG A 195 17.21 0.66 -9.50
N GLY A 196 16.62 0.06 -8.46
CA GLY A 196 15.36 0.54 -7.89
C GLY A 196 15.51 1.94 -7.31
N TYR A 197 16.59 2.19 -6.56
CA TYR A 197 16.87 3.51 -6.00
C TYR A 197 17.10 4.56 -7.09
N PHE A 198 17.83 4.17 -8.15
CA PHE A 198 18.05 5.00 -9.34
C PHE A 198 16.74 5.34 -10.08
N GLU A 199 15.81 4.39 -10.23
CA GLU A 199 14.53 4.67 -10.90
C GLU A 199 13.64 5.68 -10.14
N GLY A 200 13.91 5.94 -8.86
CA GLY A 200 13.20 6.96 -8.09
C GLY A 200 13.95 8.28 -7.94
N ASP A 201 15.20 8.22 -7.45
CA ASP A 201 16.03 9.40 -7.11
C ASP A 201 17.16 9.66 -8.13
N GLY A 202 17.22 8.89 -9.21
CA GLY A 202 18.23 9.01 -10.26
C GLY A 202 17.83 9.98 -11.36
N SER A 203 18.83 10.58 -12.01
CA SER A 203 18.63 11.40 -13.21
C SER A 203 19.69 11.10 -14.27
N ILE A 204 19.28 11.18 -15.53
CA ILE A 204 20.15 11.09 -16.69
C ILE A 204 19.98 12.36 -17.50
N PHE A 205 21.08 13.05 -17.79
CA PHE A 205 21.06 14.23 -18.64
C PHE A 205 22.33 14.33 -19.48
N PHE A 206 22.20 14.96 -20.64
CA PHE A 206 23.33 15.21 -21.54
C PHE A 206 23.86 16.62 -21.32
N ASP A 207 25.13 16.76 -20.96
CA ASP A 207 25.81 18.06 -20.92
C ASP A 207 26.32 18.40 -22.31
N GLY A 208 25.51 19.16 -23.05
CA GLY A 208 25.86 19.63 -24.40
C GLY A 208 27.09 20.55 -24.46
N ARG A 209 27.56 21.10 -23.34
CA ARG A 209 28.79 21.91 -23.31
C ARG A 209 30.05 21.04 -23.30
N ARG A 210 29.99 19.90 -22.61
CA ARG A 210 31.12 18.96 -22.47
C ARG A 210 31.03 17.75 -23.40
N GLY A 211 29.87 17.53 -24.02
CA GLY A 211 29.63 16.38 -24.89
C GLY A 211 29.46 15.05 -24.14
N ASN A 212 29.17 15.10 -22.83
CA ASN A 212 29.14 13.93 -21.96
C ASN A 212 27.73 13.62 -21.45
N LEU A 213 27.44 12.34 -21.29
CA LEU A 213 26.25 11.85 -20.59
C LEU A 213 26.53 11.79 -19.08
N HIS A 214 25.67 12.42 -18.29
CA HIS A 214 25.74 12.38 -16.83
C HIS A 214 24.64 11.48 -16.28
N VAL A 215 25.05 10.64 -15.32
CA VAL A 215 24.16 9.80 -14.51
C VAL A 215 24.36 10.24 -13.07
N GLN A 216 23.30 10.70 -12.43
CA GLN A 216 23.33 11.23 -11.07
C GLN A 216 22.34 10.48 -10.19
N VAL A 217 22.69 10.33 -8.91
CA VAL A 217 21.82 9.82 -7.85
C VAL A 217 21.93 10.75 -6.66
N SER A 218 20.80 11.10 -6.05
CA SER A 218 20.76 11.94 -4.85
C SER A 218 20.42 11.10 -3.61
N GLY A 219 20.91 11.52 -2.44
CA GLY A 219 20.70 10.81 -1.18
C GLY A 219 21.58 11.37 -0.06
N ALA A 220 21.48 10.79 1.13
CA ALA A 220 22.35 11.20 2.23
C ALA A 220 23.80 10.79 1.94
N THR A 221 24.76 11.66 2.30
CA THR A 221 26.19 11.45 2.02
C THR A 221 26.70 10.07 2.41
N PRO A 222 26.43 9.53 3.63
CA PRO A 222 27.00 8.24 4.00
C PRO A 222 26.41 7.08 3.18
N PHE A 223 25.15 7.20 2.74
CA PHE A 223 24.52 6.23 1.85
C PHE A 223 25.10 6.28 0.44
N ILE A 224 25.29 7.48 -0.11
CA ILE A 224 25.86 7.65 -1.45
C ILE A 224 27.32 7.18 -1.49
N GLU A 225 28.10 7.47 -0.44
CA GLU A 225 29.47 6.97 -0.32
C GLU A 225 29.51 5.45 -0.21
N ASP A 226 28.57 4.85 0.52
CA ASP A 226 28.49 3.39 0.62
C ASP A 226 28.08 2.76 -0.72
N LEU A 227 27.10 3.34 -1.40
CA LEU A 227 26.70 2.91 -2.75
C LEU A 227 27.86 3.03 -3.74
N ARG A 228 28.61 4.13 -3.70
CA ARG A 228 29.81 4.35 -4.53
C ARG A 228 30.81 3.21 -4.35
N ARG A 229 31.17 2.87 -3.11
CA ARG A 229 32.12 1.78 -2.82
C ARG A 229 31.69 0.45 -3.43
N HIS A 230 30.40 0.15 -3.39
CA HIS A 230 29.87 -1.07 -3.99
C HIS A 230 29.85 -1.03 -5.53
N LEU A 231 29.58 0.12 -6.14
CA LEU A 231 29.65 0.28 -7.59
C LEU A 231 31.09 0.15 -8.10
N GLU A 232 32.06 0.71 -7.37
CA GLU A 232 33.49 0.56 -7.66
C GLU A 232 33.95 -0.90 -7.53
N ALA A 233 33.50 -1.60 -6.49
CA ALA A 233 33.75 -3.03 -6.35
C ALA A 233 33.14 -3.87 -7.49
N ALA A 234 32.09 -3.35 -8.14
CA ALA A 234 31.49 -3.96 -9.33
C ALA A 234 32.17 -3.54 -10.65
N GLY A 235 33.23 -2.71 -10.60
CA GLY A 235 34.01 -2.27 -11.76
C GLY A 235 33.49 -0.99 -12.44
N LEU A 236 32.62 -0.23 -11.78
CA LEU A 236 32.18 1.08 -12.27
C LEU A 236 33.06 2.18 -11.67
N ASP A 237 33.72 2.96 -12.51
CA ASP A 237 34.47 4.13 -12.07
C ASP A 237 33.50 5.26 -11.70
N VAL A 238 33.43 5.58 -10.40
CA VAL A 238 32.54 6.61 -9.85
C VAL A 238 33.39 7.65 -9.11
N PRO A 239 33.94 8.64 -9.83
CA PRO A 239 34.85 9.61 -9.24
C PRO A 239 34.15 10.38 -8.11
N PRO A 240 34.87 10.70 -7.02
CA PRO A 240 34.31 11.53 -5.96
C PRO A 240 33.95 12.91 -6.53
N GLY A 241 32.65 13.21 -6.56
CA GLY A 241 32.10 14.50 -6.98
C GLY A 241 31.32 15.14 -5.83
N LEU A 242 31.25 16.47 -5.82
CA LEU A 242 30.39 17.22 -4.91
C LEU A 242 28.93 16.76 -5.10
N TYR A 243 28.41 16.07 -4.09
CA TYR A 243 27.05 15.54 -4.01
C TYR A 243 26.00 16.65 -3.89
#